data_AF-A0A943BJ59-F1
#
_entry.id   AF-A0A943BJ59-F1
#
_cell.length_a   1.000
_cell.length_b   1.000
_cell.length_c   1.000
_cell.angle_alpha   90.00
_cell.angle_beta   90.00
_cell.angle_gamma   90.00
#
_symmetry.space_group_name_H-M   'P 1'
#
loop_
_entity.id
_entity.type
_entity.pdbx_description
1 polymer ?
#
loop_
_entity_poly.entity_id
_entity_poly.type
_entity_poly.pdbx_seq_one_letter_code
_entity_poly.pdbx_strand_id
1 'polypeptide(L)'
;MKTYELSLTSNYVMDWDFSMAVREIIQNGTDQEILDSSNHFIIKYQNGILRFINTKSQLKINTLLLGRSSKANNEDTVGHFGEGYKIAALVLNRLGKSFTIYNNARNEVWNSRFVNSRRWHDKILVFDIEEHKSDETALIIEVGNVTEEEYNNLACSWLGFLSDYKKIDTTYGEILLDSEQKNKVYVNGLFISCNAELQYGYNFKPAYLKLERDRKSCDSFDARKLTSQMLSEAFEDSKISGSDICELIEDEVDDVSIMPHLTDNENISNTLIEYLEKKHQEGKMVVPVMNDSEYNKVKRYGGQPVMVNWNFGRLVLPESKKRISELINNPQNTQREVTIKEKLTFWFDEYGDVLSYTAKEKFTEILNEL
;
A
#
# COMPACT_ATOMS: atom_id res chain seq x y z
N MET A 1 -44.06 -15.58 -3.65
CA MET A 1 -42.78 -15.90 -3.01
C MET A 1 -42.17 -17.15 -3.63
N LYS A 2 -40.89 -17.11 -4.01
CA LYS A 2 -40.10 -18.27 -4.46
C LYS A 2 -38.87 -18.40 -3.56
N THR A 3 -38.63 -19.60 -3.04
CA THR A 3 -37.47 -19.89 -2.17
C THR A 3 -36.34 -20.52 -2.97
N TYR A 4 -35.14 -19.98 -2.83
CA TYR A 4 -33.92 -20.49 -3.44
C TYR A 4 -32.98 -21.00 -2.35
N GLU A 5 -32.75 -22.32 -2.34
CA GLU A 5 -31.77 -22.94 -1.45
C GLU A 5 -30.34 -22.65 -1.93
N LEU A 6 -29.48 -22.18 -1.02
CA LEU A 6 -28.04 -22.14 -1.24
C LEU A 6 -27.41 -23.33 -0.52
N SER A 7 -26.53 -24.06 -1.19
CA SER A 7 -25.75 -25.16 -0.60
C SER A 7 -24.64 -24.63 0.31
N LEU A 8 -25.01 -23.81 1.29
CA LEU A 8 -24.15 -23.16 2.27
C LEU A 8 -24.69 -23.47 3.66
N THR A 9 -23.90 -24.20 4.46
CA THR A 9 -24.26 -24.55 5.84
C THR A 9 -24.02 -23.36 6.76
N SER A 10 -24.77 -23.27 7.87
CA SER A 10 -24.64 -22.18 8.83
C SER A 10 -23.22 -21.99 9.42
N ASN A 11 -22.39 -23.04 9.39
CA ASN A 11 -21.03 -23.06 9.94
C ASN A 11 -19.94 -22.70 8.92
N TYR A 12 -20.28 -22.44 7.66
CA TYR A 12 -19.30 -21.96 6.67
C TYR A 12 -18.70 -20.63 7.13
N VAL A 13 -17.38 -20.44 6.93
CA VAL A 13 -16.63 -19.25 7.36
C VAL A 13 -16.92 -18.85 8.82
N MET A 14 -16.83 -19.80 9.76
CA MET A 14 -17.21 -19.60 11.16
C MET A 14 -16.40 -18.51 11.87
N ASP A 15 -15.18 -18.26 11.42
CA ASP A 15 -14.27 -17.21 11.89
C ASP A 15 -14.69 -15.79 11.48
N TRP A 16 -15.67 -15.64 10.58
CA TRP A 16 -16.14 -14.34 10.12
C TRP A 16 -17.10 -13.69 11.11
N ASP A 17 -16.84 -12.41 11.39
CA ASP A 17 -17.64 -11.53 12.23
C ASP A 17 -18.52 -10.55 11.42
N PHE A 18 -19.19 -9.64 12.14
CA PHE A 18 -20.04 -8.60 11.56
C PHE A 18 -19.28 -7.68 10.60
N SER A 19 -18.09 -7.22 11.02
CA SER A 19 -17.27 -6.28 10.24
C SER A 19 -16.86 -6.91 8.91
N MET A 20 -16.44 -8.17 8.93
CA MET A 20 -16.07 -8.91 7.72
C MET A 20 -17.24 -9.09 6.74
N ALA A 21 -18.43 -9.39 7.24
CA ALA A 21 -19.62 -9.50 6.39
C ALA A 21 -20.00 -8.16 5.75
N VAL A 22 -19.95 -7.08 6.53
CA VAL A 22 -20.24 -5.73 6.04
C VAL A 22 -19.20 -5.28 5.01
N ARG A 23 -17.91 -5.58 5.22
CA ARG A 23 -16.84 -5.27 4.26
C ARG A 23 -17.12 -5.85 2.87
N GLU A 24 -17.62 -7.07 2.75
CA GLU A 24 -18.01 -7.65 1.46
C GLU A 24 -19.14 -6.87 0.77
N ILE A 25 -20.09 -6.33 1.54
CA ILE A 25 -21.18 -5.51 0.99
C ILE A 25 -20.63 -4.17 0.50
N ILE A 26 -19.80 -3.50 1.32
CA ILE A 26 -19.12 -2.24 0.96
C ILE A 26 -18.32 -2.42 -0.32
N GLN A 27 -17.49 -3.46 -0.38
CA GLN A 27 -16.67 -3.76 -1.55
C GLN A 27 -17.49 -3.96 -2.82
N ASN A 28 -18.61 -4.69 -2.71
CA ASN A 28 -19.48 -4.87 -3.87
C ASN A 28 -20.07 -3.55 -4.35
N GLY A 29 -20.41 -2.65 -3.43
CA GLY A 29 -20.93 -1.34 -3.74
C GLY A 29 -19.90 -0.39 -4.35
N THR A 30 -18.70 -0.29 -3.78
CA THR A 30 -17.62 0.58 -4.27
C THR A 30 -17.10 0.11 -5.62
N ASP A 31 -16.91 -1.20 -5.83
CA ASP A 31 -16.55 -1.75 -7.14
C ASP A 31 -17.56 -1.36 -8.22
N GLN A 32 -18.85 -1.24 -7.90
CA GLN A 32 -19.87 -0.85 -8.88
C GLN A 32 -19.84 0.64 -9.22
N GLU A 33 -19.45 1.50 -8.28
CA GLU A 33 -19.25 2.92 -8.52
C GLU A 33 -17.98 3.20 -9.34
N ILE A 34 -16.91 2.40 -9.16
CA ILE A 34 -15.72 2.47 -10.02
C ILE A 34 -16.07 2.14 -11.48
N LEU A 35 -16.84 1.07 -11.69
CA LEU A 35 -17.22 0.63 -13.04
C LEU A 35 -18.19 1.59 -13.73
N ASP A 36 -19.04 2.27 -12.96
CA ASP A 36 -19.96 3.30 -13.43
C ASP A 36 -19.99 4.44 -12.41
N SER A 37 -19.27 5.53 -12.72
CA SER A 37 -19.15 6.71 -11.84
C SER A 37 -20.48 7.42 -11.57
N SER A 38 -21.55 7.06 -12.29
CA SER A 38 -22.90 7.55 -12.04
C SER A 38 -23.75 6.62 -11.15
N ASN A 39 -23.18 5.49 -10.72
CA ASN A 39 -23.77 4.53 -9.80
C ASN A 39 -23.25 4.75 -8.37
N HIS A 40 -23.68 5.85 -7.77
CA HIS A 40 -23.21 6.28 -6.46
C HIS A 40 -23.47 5.24 -5.37
N PHE A 41 -22.43 4.96 -4.59
CA PHE A 41 -22.52 4.10 -3.41
C PHE A 41 -22.71 4.93 -2.13
N ILE A 42 -23.74 4.60 -1.36
CA ILE A 42 -24.11 5.36 -0.15
C ILE A 42 -24.39 4.40 1.00
N ILE A 43 -23.86 4.72 2.18
CA ILE A 43 -24.16 4.01 3.43
C ILE A 43 -25.02 4.91 4.33
N LYS A 44 -26.13 4.40 4.85
CA LYS A 44 -26.98 5.10 5.83
C LYS A 44 -27.28 4.21 7.02
N TYR A 45 -27.13 4.74 8.23
CA TYR A 45 -27.51 4.05 9.46
C TYR A 45 -28.62 4.83 10.17
N GLN A 46 -29.72 4.14 10.49
CA GLN A 46 -30.85 4.74 11.21
C GLN A 46 -31.68 3.67 11.92
N ASN A 47 -32.04 3.90 13.19
CA ASN A 47 -32.96 3.05 13.96
C ASN A 47 -32.58 1.55 13.96
N GLY A 48 -31.29 1.24 14.08
CA GLY A 48 -30.79 -0.14 14.09
C GLY A 48 -30.75 -0.82 12.71
N ILE A 49 -30.90 -0.05 11.63
CA ILE A 49 -30.84 -0.53 10.25
C ILE A 49 -29.70 0.15 9.52
N LEU A 50 -28.80 -0.66 8.96
CA LEU A 50 -27.71 -0.23 8.08
C LEU A 50 -28.10 -0.50 6.63
N ARG A 51 -28.12 0.55 5.81
CA ARG A 51 -28.48 0.51 4.39
C ARG A 51 -27.26 0.77 3.52
N PHE A 52 -27.07 -0.07 2.52
CA PHE A 52 -26.09 0.08 1.45
C PHE A 52 -26.84 0.30 0.15
N ILE A 53 -26.61 1.43 -0.51
CA ILE A 53 -27.39 1.88 -1.65
C ILE A 53 -26.47 2.03 -2.85
N ASN A 54 -26.80 1.39 -3.96
CA ASN A 54 -26.19 1.64 -5.27
C ASN A 54 -27.30 2.11 -6.23
N THR A 55 -27.18 3.33 -6.76
CA THR A 55 -28.28 4.00 -7.48
C THR A 55 -28.68 3.35 -8.80
N LYS A 56 -27.81 2.54 -9.41
CA LYS A 56 -28.04 1.92 -10.73
C LYS A 56 -27.79 0.40 -10.80
N SER A 57 -27.34 -0.21 -9.70
CA SER A 57 -27.11 -1.65 -9.66
C SER A 57 -28.41 -2.45 -9.69
N GLN A 58 -28.32 -3.71 -10.15
CA GLN A 58 -29.40 -4.68 -10.08
C GLN A 58 -28.83 -6.10 -10.01
N LEU A 59 -29.51 -7.00 -9.30
CA LEU A 59 -29.10 -8.40 -9.20
C LEU A 59 -29.93 -9.30 -10.11
N LYS A 60 -29.24 -10.15 -10.88
CA LYS A 60 -29.90 -11.25 -11.60
C LYS A 60 -30.08 -12.43 -10.66
N ILE A 61 -31.20 -13.14 -10.77
CA ILE A 61 -31.48 -14.33 -9.94
C ILE A 61 -30.32 -15.34 -9.96
N ASN A 62 -29.68 -15.48 -11.11
CA ASN A 62 -28.59 -16.41 -11.30
C ASN A 62 -27.30 -16.03 -10.57
N THR A 63 -27.18 -14.81 -10.04
CA THR A 63 -26.10 -14.41 -9.13
C THR A 63 -26.15 -15.16 -7.80
N LEU A 64 -27.28 -15.84 -7.48
CA LEU A 64 -27.36 -16.78 -6.36
C LEU A 64 -26.46 -18.01 -6.55
N LEU A 65 -26.10 -18.38 -7.78
CA LEU A 65 -25.16 -19.47 -8.05
C LEU A 65 -23.75 -19.11 -7.56
N LEU A 66 -23.11 -20.00 -6.79
CA LEU A 66 -21.70 -19.86 -6.41
C LEU A 66 -20.79 -19.90 -7.65
N GLY A 67 -19.67 -19.17 -7.60
CA GLY A 67 -18.76 -19.00 -8.74
C GLY A 67 -19.29 -18.14 -9.90
N ARG A 68 -20.56 -17.71 -9.91
CA ARG A 68 -21.09 -16.83 -10.95
C ARG A 68 -20.76 -15.37 -10.62
N SER A 69 -19.72 -14.86 -11.27
CA SER A 69 -19.29 -13.47 -11.17
C SER A 69 -19.44 -12.73 -12.51
N SER A 70 -19.91 -11.48 -12.47
CA SER A 70 -19.81 -10.56 -13.60
C SER A 70 -18.45 -9.85 -13.68
N LYS A 71 -17.57 -10.08 -12.69
CA LYS A 71 -16.30 -9.36 -12.47
C LYS A 71 -15.05 -10.24 -12.71
N ALA A 72 -15.21 -11.43 -13.29
CA ALA A 72 -14.17 -12.46 -13.35
C ALA A 72 -12.90 -12.05 -14.15
N ASN A 73 -12.97 -11.00 -14.99
CA ASN A 73 -11.86 -10.52 -15.83
C ASN A 73 -11.62 -9.00 -15.72
N ASN A 74 -12.04 -8.34 -14.63
CA ASN A 74 -11.86 -6.89 -14.48
C ASN A 74 -10.84 -6.57 -13.38
N GLU A 75 -9.67 -6.05 -13.79
CA GLU A 75 -8.54 -5.68 -12.91
C GLU A 75 -8.84 -4.49 -12.00
N ASP A 76 -9.88 -3.69 -12.30
CA ASP A 76 -10.30 -2.54 -11.51
C ASP A 76 -11.22 -2.91 -10.35
N THR A 77 -11.61 -4.19 -10.22
CA THR A 77 -12.47 -4.67 -9.14
C THR A 77 -11.71 -5.57 -8.18
N VAL A 78 -11.95 -5.43 -6.88
CA VAL A 78 -11.35 -6.34 -5.88
C VAL A 78 -12.13 -7.67 -5.80
N GLY A 79 -13.42 -7.66 -6.19
CA GLY A 79 -14.34 -8.78 -6.01
C GLY A 79 -14.43 -9.75 -7.20
N HIS A 80 -13.69 -10.86 -7.19
CA HIS A 80 -13.67 -11.77 -8.36
C HIS A 80 -14.57 -13.03 -8.27
N PHE A 81 -14.78 -13.59 -7.07
CA PHE A 81 -15.36 -14.94 -6.91
C PHE A 81 -16.88 -15.03 -7.15
N GLY A 82 -17.60 -13.91 -7.13
CA GLY A 82 -19.05 -13.91 -7.30
C GLY A 82 -19.82 -14.48 -6.10
N GLU A 83 -19.22 -14.47 -4.91
CA GLU A 83 -19.79 -15.09 -3.70
C GLU A 83 -20.09 -14.10 -2.56
N GLY A 84 -19.49 -12.90 -2.59
CA GLY A 84 -19.38 -11.98 -1.45
C GLY A 84 -20.69 -11.73 -0.71
N TYR A 85 -21.73 -11.23 -1.38
CA TYR A 85 -23.00 -10.90 -0.70
C TYR A 85 -23.74 -12.13 -0.13
N LYS A 86 -23.52 -13.32 -0.69
CA LYS A 86 -24.11 -14.57 -0.18
C LYS A 86 -23.44 -15.01 1.11
N ILE A 87 -22.11 -14.88 1.15
CA ILE A 87 -21.32 -15.14 2.36
C ILE A 87 -21.65 -14.09 3.43
N ALA A 88 -21.79 -12.82 3.04
CA ALA A 88 -22.23 -11.76 3.95
C ALA A 88 -23.61 -12.08 4.56
N ALA A 89 -24.60 -12.45 3.75
CA ALA A 89 -25.92 -12.85 4.21
C ALA A 89 -25.84 -14.03 5.20
N LEU A 90 -25.02 -15.04 4.90
CA LEU A 90 -24.80 -16.19 5.78
C LEU A 90 -24.31 -15.79 7.17
N VAL A 91 -23.26 -14.97 7.22
CA VAL A 91 -22.64 -14.51 8.47
C VAL A 91 -23.61 -13.62 9.24
N LEU A 92 -24.28 -12.68 8.56
CA LEU A 92 -25.23 -11.76 9.18
C LEU A 92 -26.42 -12.50 9.79
N ASN A 93 -27.03 -13.44 9.06
CA ASN A 93 -28.10 -14.28 9.60
C ASN A 93 -27.63 -15.13 10.79
N ARG A 94 -26.36 -15.59 10.80
CA ARG A 94 -25.80 -16.36 11.92
C ARG A 94 -25.65 -15.51 13.17
N LEU A 95 -25.28 -14.24 13.01
CA LEU A 95 -25.16 -13.26 14.08
C LEU A 95 -26.51 -12.66 14.53
N GLY A 96 -27.64 -13.21 14.04
CA GLY A 96 -28.98 -12.73 14.40
C GLY A 96 -29.38 -11.41 13.72
N LYS A 97 -28.63 -10.98 12.70
CA LYS A 97 -28.97 -9.81 11.87
C LYS A 97 -29.96 -10.22 10.78
N SER A 98 -30.89 -9.33 10.46
CA SER A 98 -31.69 -9.50 9.24
C SER A 98 -30.86 -9.05 8.04
N PHE A 99 -31.10 -9.65 6.87
CA PHE A 99 -30.47 -9.27 5.64
C PHE A 99 -31.50 -9.33 4.50
N THR A 100 -31.78 -8.16 3.93
CA THR A 100 -32.81 -7.98 2.91
C THR A 100 -32.22 -7.20 1.74
N ILE A 101 -32.49 -7.65 0.52
CA ILE A 101 -32.11 -6.94 -0.70
C ILE A 101 -33.38 -6.43 -1.37
N TYR A 102 -33.48 -5.11 -1.53
CA TYR A 102 -34.46 -4.45 -2.36
C TYR A 102 -33.85 -4.24 -3.75
N ASN A 103 -34.22 -5.12 -4.68
CA ASN A 103 -33.77 -5.10 -6.07
C ASN A 103 -34.79 -4.30 -6.89
N ASN A 104 -34.91 -3.00 -6.59
CA ASN A 104 -36.08 -2.21 -6.97
C ASN A 104 -36.25 -2.08 -8.49
N ALA A 105 -35.15 -1.93 -9.26
CA ALA A 105 -35.18 -1.96 -10.72
C ALA A 105 -35.82 -3.23 -11.34
N ARG A 106 -35.94 -4.30 -10.56
CA ARG A 106 -36.58 -5.56 -10.96
C ARG A 106 -37.93 -5.81 -10.30
N ASN A 107 -38.38 -4.90 -9.44
CA ASN A 107 -39.56 -5.07 -8.60
C ASN A 107 -39.48 -6.35 -7.75
N GLU A 108 -38.32 -6.62 -7.14
CA GLU A 108 -38.10 -7.80 -6.31
C GLU A 108 -37.55 -7.42 -4.93
N VAL A 109 -38.01 -8.12 -3.89
CA VAL A 109 -37.41 -8.10 -2.55
C VAL A 109 -36.94 -9.50 -2.19
N TRP A 110 -35.68 -9.61 -1.76
CA TRP A 110 -35.03 -10.87 -1.44
C TRP A 110 -34.69 -10.88 0.05
N ASN A 111 -35.28 -11.80 0.80
CA ASN A 111 -35.04 -11.97 2.23
C ASN A 111 -34.22 -13.23 2.49
N SER A 112 -33.12 -13.12 3.23
CA SER A 112 -32.34 -14.31 3.60
C SER A 112 -32.64 -14.80 5.00
N ARG A 113 -32.65 -16.13 5.17
CA ARG A 113 -32.81 -16.81 6.46
C ARG A 113 -32.26 -18.22 6.42
N PHE A 114 -32.07 -18.82 7.59
CA PHE A 114 -31.77 -20.23 7.70
C PHE A 114 -33.04 -21.09 7.70
N VAL A 115 -32.98 -22.22 7.00
CA VAL A 115 -34.00 -23.28 7.05
C VAL A 115 -33.36 -24.63 7.25
N ASN A 116 -34.08 -25.56 7.87
CA ASN A 116 -33.71 -26.96 7.85
C ASN A 116 -34.14 -27.55 6.50
N SER A 117 -33.20 -27.76 5.59
CA SER A 117 -33.51 -28.33 4.28
C SER A 117 -33.81 -29.82 4.42
N ARG A 118 -34.96 -30.23 3.89
CA ARG A 118 -35.31 -31.65 3.79
C ARG A 118 -34.46 -32.38 2.76
N ARG A 119 -33.98 -31.67 1.73
CA ARG A 119 -33.17 -32.22 0.65
C ARG A 119 -31.74 -32.53 1.12
N TRP A 120 -31.16 -31.61 1.87
CA TRP A 120 -29.77 -31.71 2.34
C TRP A 120 -29.65 -32.29 3.74
N HIS A 121 -30.76 -32.42 4.47
CA HIS A 121 -30.81 -32.86 5.87
C HIS A 121 -29.96 -31.99 6.81
N ASP A 122 -29.84 -30.69 6.50
CA ASP A 122 -29.01 -29.74 7.27
C ASP A 122 -29.62 -28.33 7.25
N LYS A 123 -29.15 -27.47 8.16
CA LYS A 123 -29.50 -26.06 8.25
C LYS A 123 -28.70 -25.25 7.24
N ILE A 124 -29.40 -24.74 6.23
CA ILE A 124 -28.81 -24.02 5.10
C ILE A 124 -29.37 -22.61 4.97
N LEU A 125 -28.60 -21.73 4.33
CA LEU A 125 -29.08 -20.41 3.94
C LEU A 125 -30.03 -20.51 2.74
N VAL A 126 -31.12 -19.75 2.76
CA VAL A 126 -32.02 -19.58 1.62
C VAL A 126 -32.28 -18.10 1.37
N PHE A 127 -32.68 -17.80 0.14
CA PHE A 127 -33.28 -16.51 -0.23
C PHE A 127 -34.74 -16.71 -0.64
N ASP A 128 -35.66 -16.06 0.06
CA ASP A 128 -37.06 -15.93 -0.33
C ASP A 128 -37.23 -14.67 -1.17
N ILE A 129 -37.72 -14.83 -2.39
CA ILE A 129 -37.88 -13.75 -3.36
C ILE A 129 -39.35 -13.49 -3.62
N GLU A 130 -39.74 -12.24 -3.47
CA GLU A 130 -41.10 -11.75 -3.62
C GLU A 130 -41.16 -10.60 -4.63
N GLU A 131 -42.29 -10.48 -5.31
CA GLU A 131 -42.56 -9.32 -6.16
C GLU A 131 -42.89 -8.13 -5.26
N HIS A 132 -42.24 -7.00 -5.52
CA HIS A 132 -42.40 -5.77 -4.78
C HIS A 132 -42.28 -4.60 -5.73
N LYS A 133 -43.41 -3.96 -6.05
CA LYS A 133 -43.42 -2.79 -6.92
C LYS A 133 -42.93 -1.57 -6.16
N SER A 134 -41.97 -0.86 -6.74
CA SER A 134 -41.41 0.36 -6.19
C SER A 134 -41.13 1.35 -7.33
N ASP A 135 -41.29 2.64 -7.04
CA ASP A 135 -40.86 3.72 -7.95
C ASP A 135 -39.34 4.00 -7.81
N GLU A 136 -38.71 3.43 -6.78
CA GLU A 136 -37.25 3.43 -6.61
C GLU A 136 -36.60 2.52 -7.65
N THR A 137 -35.38 2.86 -8.09
CA THR A 137 -34.61 2.03 -9.04
C THR A 137 -33.30 1.52 -8.45
N ALA A 138 -32.84 2.10 -7.34
CA ALA A 138 -31.61 1.68 -6.67
C ALA A 138 -31.67 0.24 -6.15
N LEU A 139 -30.51 -0.43 -6.13
CA LEU A 139 -30.30 -1.63 -5.33
C LEU A 139 -30.01 -1.20 -3.90
N ILE A 140 -30.83 -1.67 -2.95
CA ILE A 140 -30.64 -1.38 -1.53
C ILE A 140 -30.46 -2.69 -0.78
N ILE A 141 -29.35 -2.84 -0.07
CA ILE A 141 -29.13 -3.93 0.88
C ILE A 141 -29.36 -3.36 2.28
N GLU A 142 -30.31 -3.94 3.01
CA GLU A 142 -30.60 -3.61 4.39
C GLU A 142 -30.09 -4.71 5.33
N VAL A 143 -29.35 -4.29 6.35
CA VAL A 143 -28.93 -5.12 7.47
C VAL A 143 -29.58 -4.58 8.73
N GLY A 144 -30.51 -5.34 9.31
CA GLY A 144 -31.22 -4.94 10.54
C GLY A 144 -30.62 -5.56 11.79
N ASN A 145 -31.10 -5.09 12.95
CA ASN A 145 -30.60 -5.43 14.28
C ASN A 145 -29.13 -5.02 14.49
N VAL A 146 -28.69 -3.94 13.86
CA VAL A 146 -27.32 -3.40 14.00
C VAL A 146 -27.29 -2.41 15.14
N THR A 147 -26.46 -2.66 16.15
CA THR A 147 -26.26 -1.74 17.28
C THR A 147 -25.43 -0.52 16.86
N GLU A 148 -25.55 0.58 17.61
CA GLU A 148 -24.73 1.77 17.37
C GLU A 148 -23.23 1.47 17.54
N GLU A 149 -22.87 0.63 18.51
CA GLU A 149 -21.50 0.19 18.74
C GLU A 149 -20.95 -0.58 17.52
N GLU A 150 -21.70 -1.54 16.99
CA GLU A 150 -21.32 -2.27 15.79
C GLU A 150 -21.12 -1.34 14.59
N TYR A 151 -22.00 -0.35 14.41
CA TYR A 151 -21.88 0.63 13.34
C TYR A 151 -20.64 1.51 13.52
N ASN A 152 -20.41 2.05 14.73
CA ASN A 152 -19.26 2.92 15.01
C ASN A 152 -17.93 2.18 14.81
N ASN A 153 -17.89 0.88 15.12
CA ASN A 153 -16.71 0.04 14.90
C ASN A 153 -16.39 -0.19 13.40
N LEU A 154 -17.31 0.11 12.48
CA LEU A 154 -17.04 0.05 11.03
C LEU A 154 -16.21 1.24 10.53
N ALA A 155 -16.13 2.34 11.27
CA ALA A 155 -15.50 3.58 10.81
C ALA A 155 -14.03 3.39 10.38
N CYS A 156 -13.30 2.49 11.06
CA CYS A 156 -11.90 2.18 10.73
C CYS A 156 -11.76 1.24 9.53
N SER A 157 -12.83 0.58 9.09
CA SER A 157 -12.79 -0.46 8.05
C SER A 157 -12.85 0.10 6.63
N TRP A 158 -13.34 1.32 6.44
CA TRP A 158 -13.52 1.93 5.12
C TRP A 158 -13.25 3.43 5.13
N LEU A 159 -12.40 3.87 4.22
CA LEU A 159 -11.98 5.26 4.04
C LEU A 159 -13.16 6.19 3.71
N GLY A 160 -14.21 5.68 3.06
CA GLY A 160 -15.41 6.47 2.71
C GLY A 160 -16.27 6.89 3.90
N PHE A 161 -15.95 6.45 5.13
CA PHE A 161 -16.54 7.04 6.33
C PHE A 161 -15.89 8.38 6.73
N LEU A 162 -14.71 8.70 6.19
CA LEU A 162 -14.09 10.00 6.40
C LEU A 162 -14.77 11.05 5.52
N SER A 163 -15.19 12.16 6.13
CA SER A 163 -15.87 13.25 5.42
C SER A 163 -14.95 14.00 4.46
N ASP A 164 -13.67 14.12 4.81
CA ASP A 164 -12.60 14.70 4.01
C ASP A 164 -11.25 14.23 4.58
N TYR A 165 -10.23 14.11 3.74
CA TYR A 165 -8.87 13.79 4.17
C TYR A 165 -7.84 14.31 3.16
N LYS A 166 -6.66 14.69 3.64
CA LYS A 166 -5.59 15.20 2.79
C LYS A 166 -4.92 14.06 2.05
N LYS A 167 -4.78 14.20 0.74
CA LYS A 167 -4.19 13.18 -0.11
C LYS A 167 -3.38 13.73 -1.28
N ILE A 168 -2.52 12.87 -1.81
CA ILE A 168 -1.80 13.05 -3.07
C ILE A 168 -2.27 11.94 -4.01
N ASP A 169 -2.91 12.32 -5.12
CA ASP A 169 -3.29 11.37 -6.18
C ASP A 169 -2.07 10.99 -7.02
N THR A 170 -1.92 9.68 -7.25
CA THR A 170 -0.88 9.06 -8.07
C THR A 170 -1.49 8.06 -9.05
N THR A 171 -0.65 7.54 -9.94
CA THR A 171 -1.02 6.49 -10.89
C THR A 171 -1.50 5.24 -10.16
N TYR A 172 -0.88 4.90 -9.04
CA TYR A 172 -1.13 3.66 -8.30
C TYR A 172 -2.24 3.77 -7.25
N GLY A 173 -2.63 4.99 -6.86
CA GLY A 173 -3.58 5.20 -5.76
C GLY A 173 -3.46 6.59 -5.15
N GLU A 174 -3.67 6.66 -3.85
CA GLU A 174 -3.64 7.90 -3.07
C GLU A 174 -2.67 7.75 -1.89
N ILE A 175 -1.78 8.72 -1.69
CA ILE A 175 -0.98 8.85 -0.46
C ILE A 175 -1.79 9.70 0.53
N LEU A 176 -2.08 9.16 1.71
CA LEU A 176 -2.87 9.80 2.76
C LEU A 176 -1.92 10.54 3.71
N LEU A 177 -2.11 11.86 3.82
CA LEU A 177 -1.19 12.75 4.54
C LEU A 177 -1.62 13.04 5.98
N ASP A 178 -2.87 12.74 6.33
CA ASP A 178 -3.34 12.96 7.69
C ASP A 178 -2.68 12.00 8.66
N SER A 179 -2.17 12.52 9.78
CA SER A 179 -1.45 11.73 10.79
C SER A 179 -2.25 10.54 11.34
N GLU A 180 -3.58 10.63 11.36
CA GLU A 180 -4.48 9.55 11.76
C GLU A 180 -4.50 8.37 10.76
N GLN A 181 -4.04 8.59 9.53
CA GLN A 181 -3.94 7.59 8.47
C GLN A 181 -2.55 6.95 8.39
N LYS A 182 -1.58 7.43 9.17
CA LYS A 182 -0.23 6.86 9.23
C LYS A 182 -0.29 5.35 9.46
N ASN A 183 0.49 4.63 8.65
CA ASN A 183 0.57 3.16 8.67
C ASN A 183 -0.74 2.42 8.34
N LYS A 184 -1.76 3.11 7.82
CA LYS A 184 -2.99 2.47 7.37
C LYS A 184 -2.94 2.24 5.87
N VAL A 185 -3.19 0.99 5.49
CA VAL A 185 -3.24 0.57 4.09
C VAL A 185 -4.67 0.24 3.70
N TYR A 186 -5.08 0.75 2.56
CA TYR A 186 -6.38 0.55 1.96
C TYR A 186 -6.23 0.04 0.53
N VAL A 187 -7.20 -0.73 0.08
CA VAL A 187 -7.38 -1.04 -1.35
C VAL A 187 -8.81 -0.71 -1.73
N ASN A 188 -8.98 0.19 -2.68
CA ASN A 188 -10.30 0.75 -3.02
C ASN A 188 -11.08 1.23 -1.77
N GLY A 189 -10.37 1.94 -0.89
CA GLY A 189 -10.88 2.48 0.36
C GLY A 189 -11.09 1.46 1.47
N LEU A 190 -10.94 0.15 1.26
CA LEU A 190 -11.12 -0.86 2.32
C LEU A 190 -9.81 -1.12 3.06
N PHE A 191 -9.85 -1.04 4.39
CA PHE A 191 -8.67 -1.21 5.24
C PHE A 191 -8.14 -2.64 5.16
N ILE A 192 -6.84 -2.82 4.94
CA ILE A 192 -6.17 -4.11 4.95
C ILE A 192 -5.00 -4.11 5.93
N SER A 193 -4.72 -5.27 6.52
CA SER A 193 -3.55 -5.47 7.34
C SER A 193 -2.32 -5.59 6.45
N CYS A 194 -1.30 -4.78 6.71
CA CYS A 194 0.00 -4.87 6.04
C CYS A 194 1.09 -4.95 7.10
N ASN A 195 2.03 -5.88 6.93
CA ASN A 195 3.19 -6.01 7.82
C ASN A 195 4.33 -5.10 7.33
N ALA A 196 4.09 -3.79 7.34
CA ALA A 196 5.07 -2.75 7.05
C ALA A 196 4.91 -1.62 8.08
N GLU A 197 5.96 -0.81 8.26
CA GLU A 197 5.95 0.37 9.14
C GLU A 197 6.02 1.66 8.30
N LEU A 198 4.86 2.08 7.80
CA LEU A 198 4.76 3.20 6.86
C LEU A 198 4.57 4.55 7.58
N GLN A 199 5.23 5.60 7.07
CA GLN A 199 5.11 6.97 7.58
C GLN A 199 3.82 7.65 7.13
N TYR A 200 3.30 7.27 5.96
CA TYR A 200 2.02 7.74 5.45
C TYR A 200 0.95 6.64 5.50
N GLY A 201 -0.30 7.02 5.22
CA GLY A 201 -1.33 6.07 4.83
C GLY A 201 -1.36 5.92 3.31
N TYR A 202 -1.90 4.81 2.83
CA TYR A 202 -1.97 4.53 1.39
C TYR A 202 -3.29 3.89 1.01
N ASN A 203 -3.92 4.39 -0.06
CA ASN A 203 -5.07 3.74 -0.69
C ASN A 203 -4.70 3.31 -2.12
N PHE A 204 -4.48 2.02 -2.32
CA PHE A 204 -4.07 1.49 -3.62
C PHE A 204 -5.26 1.20 -4.53
N LYS A 205 -5.06 1.37 -5.83
CA LYS A 205 -6.01 0.87 -6.85
C LYS A 205 -5.88 -0.65 -6.95
N PRO A 206 -7.00 -1.38 -7.12
CA PRO A 206 -7.01 -2.86 -7.19
C PRO A 206 -6.08 -3.44 -8.26
N ALA A 207 -5.91 -2.75 -9.39
CA ALA A 207 -5.09 -3.19 -10.50
C ALA A 207 -3.60 -3.38 -10.14
N TYR A 208 -3.11 -2.74 -9.08
CA TYR A 208 -1.68 -2.77 -8.71
C TYR A 208 -1.37 -3.60 -7.47
N LEU A 209 -2.33 -3.84 -6.58
CA LEU A 209 -2.11 -4.63 -5.36
C LEU A 209 -3.06 -5.82 -5.31
N LYS A 210 -2.50 -7.00 -5.57
CA LYS A 210 -3.25 -8.25 -5.51
C LYS A 210 -3.47 -8.64 -4.05
N LEU A 211 -4.72 -8.87 -3.68
CA LEU A 211 -5.10 -9.35 -2.36
C LEU A 211 -5.21 -10.88 -2.31
N GLU A 212 -5.02 -11.42 -1.11
CA GLU A 212 -5.35 -12.81 -0.79
C GLU A 212 -6.87 -13.06 -0.88
N ARG A 213 -7.27 -14.34 -0.93
CA ARG A 213 -8.68 -14.75 -1.10
C ARG A 213 -9.62 -14.11 -0.07
N ASP A 214 -9.16 -14.01 1.18
CA ASP A 214 -9.93 -13.43 2.28
C ASP A 214 -9.83 -11.90 2.38
N ARG A 215 -9.00 -11.27 1.53
CA ARG A 215 -8.87 -9.81 1.37
C ARG A 215 -8.54 -9.06 2.67
N LYS A 216 -7.86 -9.74 3.59
CA LYS A 216 -7.49 -9.17 4.90
C LYS A 216 -6.08 -8.62 4.92
N SER A 217 -5.21 -9.14 4.07
CA SER A 217 -3.81 -8.75 4.03
C SER A 217 -3.28 -8.65 2.61
N CYS A 218 -2.21 -7.89 2.45
CA CYS A 218 -1.39 -7.88 1.26
C CYS A 218 0.02 -8.37 1.56
N ASP A 219 0.77 -8.64 0.50
CA ASP A 219 2.19 -8.88 0.59
C ASP A 219 2.93 -7.57 0.93
N SER A 220 3.78 -7.62 1.97
CA SER A 220 4.51 -6.44 2.45
C SER A 220 5.54 -5.92 1.45
N PHE A 221 6.10 -6.79 0.61
CA PHE A 221 7.07 -6.39 -0.41
C PHE A 221 6.35 -5.66 -1.55
N ASP A 222 5.22 -6.17 -2.01
CA ASP A 222 4.38 -5.48 -3.00
C ASP A 222 3.93 -4.11 -2.49
N ALA A 223 3.52 -4.01 -1.22
CA ALA A 223 3.18 -2.74 -0.59
C ALA A 223 4.36 -1.75 -0.61
N ARG A 224 5.54 -2.14 -0.08
CA ARG A 224 6.74 -1.27 -0.05
C ARG A 224 7.20 -0.86 -1.45
N LYS A 225 7.06 -1.74 -2.43
CA LYS A 225 7.34 -1.42 -3.83
C LYS A 225 6.40 -0.33 -4.35
N LEU A 226 5.09 -0.48 -4.13
CA LEU A 226 4.11 0.52 -4.57
C LEU A 226 4.29 1.85 -3.84
N THR A 227 4.54 1.86 -2.53
CA THR A 227 4.78 3.11 -1.79
C THR A 227 6.00 3.86 -2.32
N SER A 228 7.09 3.14 -2.64
CA SER A 228 8.29 3.74 -3.23
C SER A 228 8.01 4.35 -4.59
N GLN A 229 7.21 3.67 -5.43
CA GLN A 229 6.80 4.20 -6.74
C GLN A 229 5.90 5.43 -6.61
N MET A 230 4.93 5.39 -5.69
CA MET A 230 4.03 6.51 -5.43
C MET A 230 4.76 7.74 -4.91
N LEU A 231 5.74 7.57 -4.02
CA LEU A 231 6.56 8.67 -3.50
C LEU A 231 7.50 9.24 -4.56
N SER A 232 8.07 8.40 -5.43
CA SER A 232 8.87 8.86 -6.58
C SER A 232 8.02 9.72 -7.53
N GLU A 233 6.84 9.22 -7.91
CA GLU A 233 5.88 9.94 -8.77
C GLU A 233 5.43 11.26 -8.12
N ALA A 234 5.10 11.24 -6.83
CA ALA A 234 4.73 12.44 -6.09
C ALA A 234 5.87 13.47 -6.04
N PHE A 235 7.12 13.01 -5.98
CA PHE A 235 8.29 13.88 -5.99
C PHE A 235 8.53 14.50 -7.36
N GLU A 236 8.45 13.70 -8.43
CA GLU A 236 8.55 14.18 -9.82
C GLU A 236 7.47 15.20 -10.15
N ASP A 237 6.24 14.98 -9.66
CA ASP A 237 5.12 15.90 -9.80
C ASP A 237 5.20 17.13 -8.88
N SER A 238 6.27 17.28 -8.08
CA SER A 238 6.43 18.36 -7.10
C SER A 238 5.32 18.42 -6.04
N LYS A 239 4.66 17.29 -5.74
CA LYS A 239 3.61 17.14 -4.72
C LYS A 239 4.17 16.78 -3.34
N ILE A 240 5.39 16.24 -3.27
CA ILE A 240 6.18 16.11 -2.03
C ILE A 240 7.47 16.91 -2.18
N SER A 241 7.94 17.54 -1.10
CA SER A 241 9.12 18.40 -1.17
C SER A 241 10.41 17.58 -1.22
N GLY A 242 11.45 18.20 -1.78
CA GLY A 242 12.79 17.60 -1.79
C GLY A 242 13.37 17.35 -0.39
N SER A 243 13.02 18.16 0.61
CA SER A 243 13.44 17.91 2.00
C SER A 243 12.73 16.69 2.59
N ASP A 244 11.40 16.58 2.39
CA ASP A 244 10.63 15.47 2.95
C ASP A 244 11.11 14.13 2.38
N ILE A 245 11.36 14.06 1.05
CA ILE A 245 11.86 12.82 0.45
C ILE A 245 13.27 12.45 0.95
N CYS A 246 14.14 13.44 1.17
CA CYS A 246 15.47 13.21 1.72
C CYS A 246 15.40 12.70 3.16
N GLU A 247 14.52 13.27 3.99
CA GLU A 247 14.30 12.83 5.38
C GLU A 247 13.79 11.39 5.44
N LEU A 248 12.80 11.02 4.60
CA LEU A 248 12.31 9.63 4.53
C LEU A 248 13.43 8.63 4.17
N ILE A 249 14.30 9.01 3.23
CA ILE A 249 15.44 8.17 2.81
C ILE A 249 16.50 8.10 3.90
N GLU A 250 16.82 9.24 4.56
CA GLU A 250 17.79 9.32 5.67
C GLU A 250 17.33 8.48 6.88
N ASP A 251 16.02 8.48 7.18
CA ASP A 251 15.39 7.75 8.28
C ASP A 251 15.14 6.25 8.01
N GLU A 252 15.51 5.75 6.82
CA GLU A 252 15.35 4.35 6.40
C GLU A 252 13.91 3.81 6.52
N VAL A 253 12.92 4.65 6.25
CA VAL A 253 11.51 4.24 6.40
C VAL A 253 11.08 3.27 5.30
N ASP A 254 10.14 2.38 5.63
CA ASP A 254 9.68 1.32 4.73
C ASP A 254 9.10 1.90 3.42
N ASP A 255 8.50 3.08 3.47
CA ASP A 255 7.84 3.74 2.34
C ASP A 255 8.77 3.90 1.13
N VAL A 256 10.06 4.18 1.37
CA VAL A 256 11.09 4.43 0.35
C VAL A 256 12.12 3.30 0.23
N SER A 257 11.93 2.20 0.96
CA SER A 257 12.90 1.09 1.03
C SER A 257 13.24 0.45 -0.32
N ILE A 258 12.33 0.49 -1.29
CA ILE A 258 12.53 -0.10 -2.64
C ILE A 258 12.96 0.96 -3.66
N MET A 259 12.92 2.25 -3.31
CA MET A 259 13.28 3.37 -4.17
C MET A 259 14.65 3.24 -4.84
N PRO A 260 15.73 2.78 -4.17
CA PRO A 260 17.04 2.60 -4.81
C PRO A 260 17.08 1.54 -5.93
N HIS A 261 16.04 0.70 -6.02
CA HIS A 261 15.87 -0.33 -7.04
C HIS A 261 14.97 0.09 -8.19
N LEU A 262 14.31 1.25 -8.08
CA LEU A 262 13.51 1.82 -9.17
C LEU A 262 14.42 2.33 -10.29
N THR A 263 13.85 2.40 -11.49
CA THR A 263 14.49 3.03 -12.64
C THR A 263 14.29 4.54 -12.58
N ASP A 264 15.28 5.31 -13.05
CA ASP A 264 15.19 6.78 -13.20
C ASP A 264 15.16 7.60 -11.90
N ASN A 265 16.21 7.47 -11.08
CA ASN A 265 16.36 8.20 -9.82
C ASN A 265 17.24 9.47 -9.94
N GLU A 266 17.42 10.04 -11.14
CA GLU A 266 18.37 11.15 -11.35
C GLU A 266 17.98 12.40 -10.55
N ASN A 267 16.71 12.80 -10.61
CA ASN A 267 16.19 13.95 -9.86
C ASN A 267 16.31 13.75 -8.34
N ILE A 268 16.01 12.54 -7.85
CA ILE A 268 16.16 12.18 -6.43
C ILE A 268 17.63 12.23 -6.03
N SER A 269 18.53 11.64 -6.83
CA SER A 269 19.97 11.66 -6.58
C SER A 269 20.53 13.09 -6.50
N ASN A 270 20.16 13.96 -7.45
CA ASN A 270 20.58 15.36 -7.43
C ASN A 270 20.06 16.09 -6.19
N THR A 271 18.80 15.85 -5.81
CA THR A 271 18.18 16.46 -4.62
C THR A 271 18.85 16.01 -3.33
N LEU A 272 19.19 14.72 -3.20
CA LEU A 272 19.92 14.17 -2.06
C LEU A 272 21.30 14.82 -1.90
N ILE A 273 22.01 15.04 -3.01
CA ILE A 273 23.31 15.69 -3.01
C ILE A 273 23.19 17.16 -2.59
N GLU A 274 22.25 17.91 -3.17
CA GLU A 274 21.98 19.30 -2.78
C GLU A 274 21.58 19.41 -1.30
N TYR A 275 20.79 18.45 -0.80
CA TYR A 275 20.38 18.37 0.59
C TYR A 275 21.59 18.22 1.53
N LEU A 276 22.54 17.32 1.20
CA LEU A 276 23.78 17.19 1.97
C LEU A 276 24.65 18.44 1.90
N GLU A 277 24.80 19.07 0.73
CA GLU A 277 25.59 20.30 0.58
C GLU A 277 25.01 21.46 1.39
N LYS A 278 23.68 21.57 1.46
CA LYS A 278 23.01 22.56 2.31
C LYS A 278 23.24 22.29 3.80
N LYS A 279 23.24 21.02 4.23
CA LYS A 279 23.46 20.59 5.62
C LYS A 279 24.94 20.75 6.06
N HIS A 280 25.87 20.68 5.11
CA HIS A 280 27.31 20.65 5.34
C HIS A 280 28.05 21.78 4.59
N GLN A 281 27.88 23.03 5.04
CA GLN A 281 28.50 24.22 4.44
C GLN A 281 29.93 24.49 4.93
N GLU A 282 30.89 23.60 4.63
CA GLU A 282 32.31 23.81 5.02
C GLU A 282 33.22 24.23 3.85
N GLY A 283 32.66 24.55 2.67
CA GLY A 283 33.44 24.98 1.49
C GLY A 283 34.33 23.87 0.87
N LYS A 284 34.20 22.64 1.36
CA LYS A 284 34.81 21.43 0.79
C LYS A 284 33.77 20.67 -0.03
N MET A 285 34.22 19.87 -0.99
CA MET A 285 33.32 19.01 -1.72
C MET A 285 32.75 17.93 -0.80
N VAL A 286 31.44 17.93 -0.62
CA VAL A 286 30.70 16.93 0.14
C VAL A 286 30.65 15.63 -0.65
N VAL A 287 31.00 14.51 -0.04
CA VAL A 287 30.96 13.20 -0.67
C VAL A 287 30.22 12.22 0.25
N PRO A 288 29.03 11.74 -0.13
CA PRO A 288 28.36 10.67 0.61
C PRO A 288 29.16 9.37 0.49
N VAL A 289 29.31 8.66 1.61
CA VAL A 289 30.08 7.42 1.71
C VAL A 289 29.34 6.41 2.57
N MET A 290 29.51 5.12 2.30
CA MET A 290 28.80 4.04 3.02
C MET A 290 29.69 3.23 3.98
N ASN A 291 31.00 3.50 3.98
CA ASN A 291 31.95 2.75 4.81
C ASN A 291 33.17 3.60 5.21
N ASP A 292 33.87 3.15 6.26
CA ASP A 292 35.03 3.85 6.81
C ASP A 292 36.20 3.97 5.83
N SER A 293 36.33 3.03 4.89
CA SER A 293 37.41 3.08 3.88
C SER A 293 37.23 4.29 2.96
N GLU A 294 36.03 4.43 2.38
CA GLU A 294 35.67 5.58 1.56
C GLU A 294 35.70 6.88 2.36
N TYR A 295 35.22 6.87 3.60
CA TYR A 295 35.27 8.02 4.50
C TYR A 295 36.70 8.54 4.68
N ASN A 296 37.63 7.65 5.04
CA ASN A 296 39.03 8.00 5.24
C ASN A 296 39.70 8.43 3.93
N LYS A 297 39.34 7.80 2.81
CA LYS A 297 39.84 8.16 1.47
C LYS A 297 39.45 9.59 1.12
N VAL A 298 38.16 9.94 1.17
CA VAL A 298 37.67 11.30 0.86
C VAL A 298 38.35 12.35 1.75
N LYS A 299 38.44 12.10 3.06
CA LYS A 299 39.08 13.00 4.02
C LYS A 299 40.55 13.26 3.67
N ARG A 300 41.26 12.22 3.23
CA ARG A 300 42.68 12.27 2.85
C ARG A 300 42.91 13.15 1.61
N TYR A 301 42.00 13.10 0.64
CA TYR A 301 42.06 13.93 -0.57
C TYR A 301 41.40 15.32 -0.40
N GLY A 302 41.10 15.73 0.84
CA GLY A 302 40.62 17.08 1.15
C GLY A 302 39.12 17.31 0.98
N GLY A 303 38.35 16.27 0.66
CA GLY A 303 36.89 16.33 0.65
C GLY A 303 36.27 16.26 2.05
N GLN A 304 34.95 16.47 2.10
CA GLN A 304 34.15 16.29 3.31
C GLN A 304 33.30 15.02 3.17
N PRO A 305 33.73 13.90 3.77
CA PRO A 305 32.92 12.69 3.75
C PRO A 305 31.70 12.83 4.67
N VAL A 306 30.56 12.35 4.20
CA VAL A 306 29.33 12.23 5.00
C VAL A 306 28.89 10.77 4.99
N MET A 307 28.85 10.15 6.17
CA MET A 307 28.34 8.79 6.32
C MET A 307 26.84 8.79 6.07
N VAL A 308 26.38 7.95 5.14
CA VAL A 308 24.96 7.78 4.80
C VAL A 308 24.57 6.32 4.90
N ASN A 309 23.26 6.07 5.05
CA ASN A 309 22.72 4.73 5.09
C ASN A 309 22.75 4.05 3.69
N TRP A 310 22.38 2.76 3.63
CA TRP A 310 22.49 1.99 2.40
C TRP A 310 21.57 2.50 1.29
N ASN A 311 20.31 2.83 1.60
CA ASN A 311 19.33 3.31 0.62
C ASN A 311 19.80 4.64 -0.01
N PHE A 312 20.19 5.58 0.84
CA PHE A 312 20.75 6.87 0.45
C PHE A 312 21.99 6.67 -0.43
N GLY A 313 22.98 5.95 0.10
CA GLY A 313 24.26 5.74 -0.58
C GLY A 313 24.12 5.02 -1.92
N ARG A 314 23.14 4.10 -2.04
CA ARG A 314 22.85 3.42 -3.29
C ARG A 314 22.32 4.36 -4.36
N LEU A 315 21.43 5.29 -4.00
CA LEU A 315 20.84 6.28 -4.92
C LEU A 315 21.90 7.23 -5.49
N VAL A 316 22.83 7.68 -4.64
CA VAL A 316 23.87 8.65 -5.01
C VAL A 316 25.22 8.02 -5.39
N LEU A 317 25.29 6.68 -5.54
CA LEU A 317 26.54 5.95 -5.79
C LEU A 317 27.29 6.45 -7.03
N PRO A 318 26.64 6.71 -8.20
CA PRO A 318 27.34 7.23 -9.37
C PRO A 318 28.02 8.58 -9.12
N GLU A 319 27.31 9.52 -8.49
CA GLU A 319 27.83 10.84 -8.16
C GLU A 319 28.93 10.77 -7.08
N SER A 320 28.77 9.89 -6.08
CA SER A 320 29.80 9.63 -5.07
C SER A 320 31.11 9.18 -5.69
N LYS A 321 31.06 8.21 -6.63
CA LYS A 321 32.25 7.72 -7.35
C LYS A 321 32.90 8.79 -8.20
N LYS A 322 32.09 9.62 -8.87
CA LYS A 322 32.57 10.74 -9.67
C LYS A 322 33.30 11.76 -8.80
N ARG A 323 32.70 12.19 -7.68
CA ARG A 323 33.32 13.13 -6.72
C ARG A 323 34.61 12.58 -6.11
N ILE A 324 34.65 11.29 -5.74
CA ILE A 324 35.90 10.64 -5.28
C ILE A 324 36.98 10.73 -6.35
N SER A 325 36.65 10.41 -7.61
CA SER A 325 37.59 10.49 -8.73
C SER A 325 38.10 11.91 -8.97
N GLU A 326 37.23 12.92 -8.85
CA GLU A 326 37.61 14.33 -8.96
C GLU A 326 38.59 14.76 -7.85
N LEU A 327 38.38 14.32 -6.61
CA LEU A 327 39.32 14.58 -5.50
C LEU A 327 40.69 13.94 -5.73
N ILE A 328 40.72 12.72 -6.29
CA ILE A 328 41.96 12.01 -6.58
C ILE A 328 42.74 12.70 -7.70
N ASN A 329 42.04 13.14 -8.75
CA ASN A 329 42.66 13.75 -9.92
C ASN A 329 43.07 15.22 -9.69
N ASN A 330 42.36 15.93 -8.81
CA ASN A 330 42.63 17.31 -8.43
C ASN A 330 42.72 17.43 -6.91
N PRO A 331 43.73 16.84 -6.26
CA PRO A 331 43.89 16.97 -4.82
C PRO A 331 44.03 18.46 -4.51
N GLN A 332 43.08 19.03 -3.76
CA GLN A 332 43.22 20.41 -3.32
C GLN A 332 44.54 20.49 -2.54
N ASN A 333 45.47 21.30 -3.05
CA ASN A 333 46.82 21.49 -2.53
C ASN A 333 46.82 21.61 -0.99
N THR A 334 46.95 20.50 -0.30
CA THR A 334 47.41 20.52 1.09
C THR A 334 48.85 20.99 1.00
N GLN A 335 49.10 22.25 1.35
CA GLN A 335 50.44 22.85 1.54
C GLN A 335 51.29 22.14 2.61
N ARG A 336 50.91 20.92 3.01
CA ARG A 336 51.57 20.08 3.99
C ARG A 336 52.44 19.06 3.26
N GLU A 337 53.67 18.87 3.74
CA GLU A 337 54.51 17.76 3.30
C GLU A 337 53.80 16.42 3.54
N VAL A 338 53.52 15.72 2.43
CA VAL A 338 52.88 14.40 2.43
C VAL A 338 53.90 13.36 2.92
N THR A 339 53.54 12.63 3.97
CA THR A 339 54.36 11.56 4.55
C THR A 339 54.55 10.39 3.58
N ILE A 340 55.57 9.54 3.80
CA ILE A 340 55.79 8.33 2.99
C ILE A 340 54.57 7.40 3.07
N LYS A 341 53.99 7.25 4.25
CA LYS A 341 52.75 6.49 4.48
C LYS A 341 51.61 7.00 3.59
N GLU A 342 51.40 8.31 3.56
CA GLU A 342 50.36 8.93 2.73
C GLU A 342 50.63 8.72 1.23
N LYS A 343 51.88 8.89 0.76
CA LYS A 343 52.28 8.63 -0.65
C LYS A 343 52.01 7.19 -1.07
N LEU A 344 52.42 6.23 -0.25
CA LEU A 344 52.20 4.80 -0.51
C LEU A 344 50.72 4.45 -0.46
N THR A 345 49.95 5.11 0.42
CA THR A 345 48.51 4.89 0.44
C THR A 345 47.81 5.48 -0.79
N PHE A 346 48.21 6.66 -1.27
CA PHE A 346 47.67 7.23 -2.51
C PHE A 346 47.93 6.31 -3.71
N TRP A 347 49.14 5.76 -3.79
CA TRP A 347 49.47 4.75 -4.81
C TRP A 347 48.56 3.51 -4.67
N PHE A 348 48.35 3.02 -3.46
CA PHE A 348 47.50 1.86 -3.21
C PHE A 348 46.01 2.15 -3.48
N ASP A 349 45.55 3.38 -3.26
CA ASP A 349 44.19 3.81 -3.56
C ASP A 349 43.90 3.90 -5.08
N GLU A 350 44.93 4.12 -5.90
CA GLU A 350 44.86 4.24 -7.36
C GLU A 350 45.12 2.90 -8.07
N TYR A 351 46.11 2.15 -7.61
CA TYR A 351 46.58 0.92 -8.25
C TYR A 351 46.23 -0.35 -7.46
N GLY A 352 45.64 -0.24 -6.26
CA GLY A 352 45.40 -1.39 -5.39
C GLY A 352 44.49 -2.43 -6.02
N ASP A 353 43.54 -2.03 -6.87
CA ASP A 353 42.58 -2.96 -7.48
C ASP A 353 43.18 -3.98 -8.45
N VAL A 354 44.42 -3.75 -8.92
CA VAL A 354 45.16 -4.77 -9.69
C VAL A 354 45.87 -5.81 -8.80
N LEU A 355 45.91 -5.59 -7.49
CA LEU A 355 46.57 -6.48 -6.53
C LEU A 355 45.61 -7.58 -6.05
N SER A 356 46.15 -8.78 -5.84
CA SER A 356 45.40 -9.88 -5.22
C SER A 356 45.02 -9.54 -3.78
N TYR A 357 43.97 -10.20 -3.25
CA TYR A 357 43.54 -10.03 -1.87
C TYR A 357 44.70 -10.16 -0.86
N THR A 358 45.51 -11.21 -0.99
CA THR A 358 46.69 -11.43 -0.12
C THR A 358 47.75 -10.34 -0.26
N ALA A 359 47.93 -9.79 -1.46
CA ALA A 359 48.86 -8.68 -1.68
C ALA A 359 48.34 -7.38 -1.04
N LYS A 360 47.03 -7.13 -1.11
CA LYS A 360 46.36 -6.00 -0.44
C LYS A 360 46.53 -6.08 1.08
N GLU A 361 46.32 -7.25 1.68
CA GLU A 361 46.50 -7.46 3.13
C GLU A 361 47.95 -7.17 3.57
N LYS A 362 48.94 -7.81 2.92
CA LYS A 362 50.35 -7.60 3.26
C LYS A 362 50.81 -6.15 3.05
N PHE A 363 50.32 -5.50 2.01
CA PHE A 363 50.64 -4.08 1.79
C PHE A 363 50.03 -3.18 2.88
N THR A 364 48.83 -3.51 3.35
CA THR A 364 48.18 -2.81 4.46
C THR A 364 48.93 -2.98 5.77
N GLU A 365 49.47 -4.18 6.05
CA GLU A 365 50.37 -4.43 7.19
C GLU A 365 51.60 -3.51 7.14
N ILE A 366 52.28 -3.45 5.98
CA ILE A 366 53.45 -2.57 5.78
C ILE A 366 53.08 -1.10 5.97
N LEU A 367 51.92 -0.66 5.45
CA LEU A 367 51.44 0.70 5.65
C LEU A 367 51.17 1.03 7.12
N ASN A 368 50.75 0.05 7.93
CA ASN A 368 50.46 0.25 9.34
C ASN A 368 51.73 0.39 10.20
N GLU A 369 52.86 -0.15 9.74
CA GLU A 369 54.18 -0.03 10.39
C GLU A 369 54.89 1.31 10.13
N LEU A 370 54.50 2.02 9.07
CA LEU A 370 54.94 3.38 8.73
C LEU A 370 54.14 4.44 9.49
#